data_AF-A0A081C4N5-F1
#
_entry.id   AF-A0A081C4N5-F1
#
_cell.length_a   1.000
_cell.length_b   1.000
_cell.length_c   1.000
_cell.angle_alpha   90.00
_cell.angle_beta   90.00
_cell.angle_gamma   90.00
#
_symmetry.space_group_name_H-M   'P 1'
#
loop_
_entity.id
_entity.type
_entity.pdbx_description
1 polymer ?
#
loop_
_entity_poly.entity_id
_entity_poly.type
_entity_poly.pdbx_seq_one_letter_code
_entity_poly.pdbx_strand_id
1 'polypeptide(L)'
;MLTIPIQDKYVNVLAAFGDIQSAIDAAVRRYTLERITTKITELRQRDQAYQAKYGLEYPAFAERIAADEDFVTQIGATINKLWENDAADWEFCYKGVQD
;
A
#
# COMPACT_ATOMS: atom_id res chain seq x y z
N MET A 1 -3.73 24.46 -17.52
CA MET A 1 -3.97 23.41 -18.53
C MET A 1 -2.64 22.72 -18.78
N LEU A 2 -2.57 21.40 -18.57
CA LEU A 2 -1.37 20.60 -18.79
C LEU A 2 -1.54 19.88 -20.13
N THR A 3 -0.54 19.93 -21.01
CA THR A 3 -0.59 19.23 -22.31
C THR A 3 0.20 17.94 -22.21
N ILE A 4 -0.43 16.81 -22.52
CA ILE A 4 0.21 15.49 -22.54
C ILE A 4 0.22 15.00 -23.99
N PRO A 5 1.39 14.64 -24.56
CA PRO A 5 1.44 14.07 -25.91
C PRO A 5 0.83 12.65 -25.90
N ILE A 6 -0.10 12.40 -26.82
CA ILE A 6 -0.79 11.10 -27.00
C ILE A 6 -0.60 10.67 -28.45
N GLN A 7 -0.42 9.36 -28.68
CA GLN A 7 -0.30 8.84 -30.05
C GLN A 7 -1.65 8.93 -30.77
N ASP A 8 -1.64 9.41 -32.03
CA ASP A 8 -2.83 9.64 -32.85
C ASP A 8 -3.73 8.41 -32.97
N LYS A 9 -3.14 7.20 -32.96
CA LYS A 9 -3.91 5.94 -33.01
C LYS A 9 -4.93 5.81 -31.88
N TYR A 10 -4.61 6.30 -30.68
CA TYR A 10 -5.54 6.27 -29.54
C TYR A 10 -6.60 7.36 -29.66
N VAL A 11 -6.21 8.54 -30.13
CA VAL A 11 -7.12 9.67 -30.37
C VAL A 11 -8.18 9.28 -31.40
N ASN A 12 -7.78 8.68 -32.52
CA ASN A 12 -8.69 8.26 -33.59
C ASN A 12 -9.69 7.20 -33.12
N VAL A 13 -9.24 6.26 -32.28
CA VAL A 13 -10.14 5.25 -31.69
C VAL A 13 -11.09 5.91 -30.70
N LEU A 14 -10.61 6.75 -29.79
CA LEU A 14 -11.44 7.41 -28.77
C LEU A 14 -12.45 8.39 -29.37
N ALA A 15 -12.07 9.11 -30.44
CA ALA A 15 -12.95 10.02 -31.17
C ALA A 15 -14.20 9.32 -31.73
N ALA A 16 -14.08 8.04 -32.10
CA ALA A 16 -15.21 7.25 -32.57
C ALA A 16 -16.26 6.98 -31.47
N PHE A 17 -15.87 7.11 -30.19
CA PHE A 17 -16.73 6.89 -29.03
C PHE A 17 -17.26 8.18 -28.39
N GLY A 18 -16.87 9.36 -28.91
CA GLY A 18 -17.39 10.65 -28.47
C GLY A 18 -16.29 11.65 -28.09
N ASP A 19 -16.54 12.44 -27.05
CA ASP A 19 -15.62 13.47 -26.58
C ASP A 19 -14.33 12.85 -26.01
N ILE A 20 -13.21 13.12 -26.69
CA ILE A 20 -11.88 12.64 -26.32
C ILE A 20 -11.48 13.13 -24.92
N GLN A 21 -11.83 14.38 -24.56
CA GLN A 21 -11.43 14.92 -23.27
C GLN A 21 -12.11 14.15 -22.13
N SER A 22 -13.43 13.97 -22.22
CA SER A 22 -14.20 13.16 -21.27
C SER A 22 -13.68 11.72 -21.18
N ALA A 23 -13.29 11.12 -22.32
CA ALA A 23 -12.75 9.76 -22.35
C ALA A 23 -11.38 9.66 -21.66
N ILE A 24 -10.50 10.64 -21.87
CA ILE A 24 -9.19 10.73 -21.19
C ILE A 24 -9.39 10.92 -19.69
N ASP A 25 -10.27 11.85 -19.28
CA ASP A 25 -10.55 12.12 -17.87
C ASP A 25 -11.07 10.86 -17.16
N ALA A 26 -11.98 10.12 -17.81
CA ALA A 26 -12.48 8.86 -17.30
C ALA A 26 -11.38 7.79 -17.18
N ALA A 27 -10.50 7.67 -18.19
CA ALA A 27 -9.40 6.72 -18.19
C ALA A 27 -8.38 7.04 -17.08
N VAL A 28 -8.01 8.31 -16.92
CA VAL A 28 -7.10 8.76 -15.85
C VAL A 28 -7.74 8.51 -14.48
N ARG A 29 -9.02 8.86 -14.29
CA ARG A 29 -9.73 8.57 -13.04
C ARG A 29 -9.71 7.09 -12.70
N ARG A 30 -10.03 6.23 -13.67
CA ARG A 30 -10.03 4.78 -13.49
C ARG A 30 -8.64 4.26 -13.12
N TYR A 31 -7.62 4.66 -13.86
CA TYR A 31 -6.24 4.27 -13.58
C TYR A 31 -5.79 4.73 -12.19
N THR A 32 -6.14 5.95 -11.78
CA THR A 32 -5.85 6.46 -10.42
C THR A 32 -6.52 5.59 -9.36
N LEU A 33 -7.81 5.25 -9.51
CA LEU A 33 -8.51 4.36 -8.58
C LEU A 33 -7.89 2.96 -8.54
N GLU A 34 -7.52 2.41 -9.69
CA GLU A 34 -6.83 1.12 -9.79
C GLU A 34 -5.49 1.15 -9.07
N ARG A 35 -4.71 2.23 -9.20
CA ARG A 35 -3.43 2.41 -8.50
C ARG A 35 -3.60 2.55 -6.99
N ILE A 36 -4.57 3.32 -6.53
CA ILE A 36 -4.91 3.43 -5.10
C ILE A 36 -5.30 2.06 -4.54
N THR A 37 -6.20 1.35 -5.23
CA THR A 37 -6.67 0.02 -4.81
C THR A 37 -5.52 -0.99 -4.75
N THR A 38 -4.66 -0.99 -5.76
CA THR A 38 -3.46 -1.83 -5.80
C THR A 38 -2.57 -1.53 -4.59
N LYS A 39 -2.31 -0.25 -4.31
CA LYS A 39 -1.46 0.15 -3.20
C LYS A 39 -2.03 -0.26 -1.84
N ILE A 40 -3.32 -0.01 -1.60
CA ILE A 40 -3.99 -0.43 -0.36
C ILE A 40 -3.94 -1.96 -0.21
N THR A 41 -4.13 -2.70 -1.31
CA THR A 41 -4.06 -4.17 -1.29
C THR A 41 -2.66 -4.66 -0.93
N GLU A 42 -1.62 -4.08 -1.52
CA GLU A 42 -0.22 -4.39 -1.19
C GLU A 42 0.07 -4.11 0.29
N LEU A 43 -0.36 -2.97 0.83
CA LEU A 43 -0.14 -2.62 2.23
C LEU A 43 -0.85 -3.60 3.18
N ARG A 44 -2.11 -3.95 2.88
CA ARG A 44 -2.87 -4.95 3.65
C ARG A 44 -2.24 -6.33 3.63
N GLN A 45 -1.72 -6.77 2.47
CA GLN A 45 -1.04 -8.06 2.37
C GLN A 45 0.23 -8.12 3.23
N ARG A 46 0.99 -7.01 3.27
CA ARG A 46 2.20 -6.91 4.10
C ARG A 46 1.86 -6.86 5.58
N ASP A 47 0.85 -6.08 5.95
CA ASP A 47 0.31 -6.01 7.31
C ASP A 47 -0.11 -7.41 7.81
N GLN A 48 -0.88 -8.15 7.02
CA GLN A 48 -1.26 -9.53 7.33
C GLN A 48 -0.07 -10.49 7.40
N ALA A 49 0.94 -10.31 6.55
CA ALA A 49 2.15 -11.13 6.59
C ALA A 49 2.93 -10.92 7.90
N TYR A 50 3.00 -9.69 8.40
CA TYR A 50 3.60 -9.41 9.70
C TYR A 50 2.75 -9.91 10.86
N GLN A 51 1.43 -9.75 10.78
CA GLN A 51 0.52 -10.32 11.76
C GLN A 51 0.70 -11.84 11.90
N ALA A 52 0.81 -12.55 10.77
CA ALA A 52 1.10 -13.97 10.75
C ALA A 52 2.49 -14.31 11.30
N LYS A 53 3.50 -13.47 11.03
CA LYS A 53 4.87 -13.65 11.51
C LYS A 53 5.01 -13.49 13.03
N TYR A 54 4.35 -12.49 13.60
CA TYR A 54 4.47 -12.14 15.02
C TYR A 54 3.32 -12.68 15.88
N GLY A 55 2.26 -13.18 15.26
CA GLY A 55 1.09 -13.75 15.93
C GLY A 55 0.19 -12.72 16.62
N LEU A 56 0.33 -11.44 16.27
CA LEU A 56 -0.34 -10.31 16.92
C LEU A 56 -0.77 -9.29 15.87
N GLU A 57 -1.82 -8.53 16.14
CA GLU A 57 -2.15 -7.32 15.36
C GLU A 57 -1.13 -6.21 15.64
N TYR A 58 -0.90 -5.32 14.67
CA TYR A 58 0.09 -4.24 14.80
C TYR A 58 -0.05 -3.41 16.09
N PRO A 59 -1.25 -2.95 16.52
CA PRO A 59 -1.37 -2.16 17.75
C PRO A 59 -0.90 -2.91 19.00
N ALA A 60 -1.22 -4.20 19.11
CA ALA A 60 -0.80 -5.04 20.23
C ALA A 60 0.72 -5.32 20.17
N PHE A 61 1.26 -5.54 18.97
CA PHE A 61 2.70 -5.65 18.78
C PHE A 61 3.43 -4.36 19.20
N ALA A 62 2.96 -3.21 18.75
CA ALA A 62 3.52 -1.89 19.04
C ALA A 62 3.50 -1.56 20.54
N GLU A 63 2.42 -1.91 21.24
CA GLU A 63 2.33 -1.76 22.69
C GLU A 63 3.36 -2.64 23.41
N ARG A 64 3.50 -3.91 23.01
CA ARG A 64 4.42 -4.84 23.65
C ARG A 64 5.88 -4.49 23.43
N ILE A 65 6.29 -4.09 22.22
CA ILE A 65 7.68 -3.67 22.00
C ILE A 65 8.05 -2.40 22.80
N ALA A 66 7.07 -1.59 23.19
CA ALA A 66 7.30 -0.38 23.98
C ALA A 66 7.33 -0.64 25.49
N ALA A 67 6.68 -1.69 25.97
CA ALA A 67 6.42 -1.93 27.40
C ALA A 67 6.93 -3.26 27.95
N ASP A 68 7.29 -4.24 27.10
CA ASP A 68 7.61 -5.61 27.47
C ASP A 68 9.02 -5.99 26.94
N GLU A 69 10.04 -5.80 27.78
CA GLU A 69 11.45 -6.08 27.44
C GLU A 69 11.71 -7.57 27.22
N ASP A 70 10.99 -8.45 27.93
CA ASP A 70 11.07 -9.90 27.77
C ASP A 70 10.56 -10.30 26.38
N PHE A 71 9.46 -9.69 25.92
CA PHE A 71 8.94 -9.89 24.57
C PHE A 71 9.92 -9.45 23.49
N VAL A 72 10.53 -8.26 23.64
CA VAL A 72 11.56 -7.76 22.71
C VAL A 72 12.74 -8.73 22.61
N THR A 73 13.20 -9.21 23.77
CA THR A 73 14.28 -10.20 23.83
C THR A 73 13.88 -11.51 23.16
N GLN A 74 12.65 -11.98 23.40
CA GLN A 74 12.12 -13.20 22.80
C GLN A 74 12.04 -13.12 21.28
N ILE A 75 11.41 -12.07 20.71
CA ILE A 75 11.24 -11.96 19.26
C ILE A 75 12.58 -11.76 18.55
N GLY A 76 13.52 -11.03 19.16
CA GLY A 76 14.88 -10.84 18.65
C GLY A 76 15.67 -12.15 18.61
N ALA A 77 15.45 -13.04 19.58
CA ALA A 77 16.11 -14.33 19.65
C ALA A 77 15.45 -15.41 18.78
N THR A 78 14.11 -15.41 18.67
CA THR A 78 13.34 -16.54 18.15
C THR A 78 12.68 -16.31 16.79
N ILE A 79 12.39 -15.05 16.42
CA ILE A 79 11.66 -14.73 15.20
C ILE A 79 12.57 -14.02 14.19
N ASN A 80 13.10 -12.85 14.55
CA ASN A 80 13.94 -12.05 13.67
C ASN A 80 14.86 -11.14 14.49
N LYS A 81 16.18 -11.23 14.26
CA LYS A 81 17.15 -10.31 14.87
C LYS A 81 17.03 -8.87 14.37
N LEU A 82 16.36 -8.65 13.24
CA LEU A 82 16.08 -7.34 12.65
C LEU A 82 14.59 -7.01 12.77
N TRP A 83 13.97 -7.37 13.89
CA TRP A 83 12.54 -7.14 14.12
C TRP A 83 12.20 -5.64 14.10
N GLU A 84 13.14 -4.75 14.42
CA GLU A 84 12.94 -3.29 14.37
C GLU A 84 12.68 -2.80 12.94
N ASN A 85 13.33 -3.42 11.95
CA ASN A 85 13.07 -3.11 10.53
C ASN A 85 11.66 -3.58 10.12
N ASP A 86 11.25 -4.75 10.62
CA ASP A 86 9.89 -5.23 10.42
C ASP A 86 8.89 -4.29 11.10
N ALA A 87 9.16 -3.84 12.33
CA ALA A 87 8.30 -2.93 13.07
C ALA A 87 8.10 -1.60 12.33
N ALA A 88 9.17 -1.01 11.81
CA ALA A 88 9.11 0.24 11.04
C ALA A 88 8.33 0.08 9.73
N ASP A 89 8.56 -1.02 9.01
CA ASP A 89 7.84 -1.29 7.76
C ASP A 89 6.37 -1.65 7.99
N TRP A 90 6.10 -2.38 9.07
CA TRP A 90 4.74 -2.74 9.47
C TRP A 90 3.95 -1.50 9.90
N GLU A 91 4.57 -0.59 10.66
CA GLU A 91 3.96 0.71 11.00
C GLU A 91 3.56 1.48 9.74
N PHE A 92 4.44 1.53 8.75
CA PHE A 92 4.16 2.17 7.47
C PHE A 92 2.98 1.51 6.75
N CYS A 93 2.92 0.18 6.74
CA CYS A 93 1.81 -0.55 6.12
C CYS A 93 0.49 -0.30 6.85
N TYR A 94 0.47 -0.42 8.18
CA TYR A 94 -0.72 -0.26 9.00
C TYR A 94 -1.29 1.17 8.88
N LYS A 95 -0.45 2.20 9.04
CA LYS A 95 -0.88 3.60 8.88
C LYS A 95 -1.31 3.90 7.44
N GLY A 96 -0.57 3.41 6.45
CA GLY A 96 -0.89 3.63 5.04
C GLY A 96 -2.18 2.95 4.56
N VAL A 97 -2.76 2.03 5.32
CA VAL A 97 -4.11 1.49 5.05
C VAL A 97 -5.22 2.37 5.64
N GLN A 98 -4.92 3.17 6.66
CA GLN A 98 -5.86 4.05 7.35
C GLN A 98 -5.97 5.44 6.71
N ASP A 99 -4.90 5.91 6.07
CA ASP A 99 -4.84 7.16 5.30
C ASP A 99 -5.65 7.10 4.00
#